data_AF-A0A9E1S6B6-F1
#
_entry.id   AF-A0A9E1S6B6-F1
#
_cell.length_a   1.000
_cell.length_b   1.000
_cell.length_c   1.000
_cell.angle_alpha   90.00
_cell.angle_beta   90.00
_cell.angle_gamma   90.00
#
_symmetry.space_group_name_H-M   'P 1'
#
loop_
_entity.id
_entity.type
_entity.pdbx_description
1 polymer ?
#
loop_
_entity_poly.entity_id
_entity_poly.type
_entity_poly.pdbx_seq_one_letter_code
_entity_poly.pdbx_strand_id
1 'polypeptide(L)'
;MSPILLLLIGMVIVVGSILIFRLHAFLALILGSLIVAAFTEKEAVYHHCLNSEAVRITDVVSDRVALKASKNQKIISGSIFLLRPNDSDGKLEEISVGVLTLLPPSNLSEEEKTFEKELGVRYGEISSEVLPKIKDRIIHHTQINEARSISSRNIAQRVGSGFGSTCLKIGIMIAMAAIVGQCLMRSGAAERIVLGIRNLLGEKNAPVAFIASGFTLGIPVFFETVFYLMMPLGKAMHLKTGRNYLLYILTIIAGGTMAHSLVPPTPGPLFVAYELGVDIGLAIICGTVVGVFTTASGYVWARFISTRIIIPLRESADLTKAQLKAMMDRKAEELPGLLSSVLPILIPLFLLAGGTVFSLLFANMEVQPAWMLTIDPLIRVLGNKDIALTVAAVFSIVLLARRPGSTKESVAQSIQGAIADAGVIVLITCAGGAFGHVLRQTGIAGSIENSLPATESGLMIVGFLICMIVRTAQGSSTVAMITAVGVVAPIAAASALTYHPVYIAIAIGCGSKPISWMNDSGFWVISKMSGMTESEMLKTNTVMGIIMAVTGLIVCLIGSRIFPLV
;
A
#
# COMPACT_ATOMS: atom_id res chain seq x y z
N MET A 1 -5.55 -28.25 12.02
CA MET A 1 -4.31 -27.62 12.57
C MET A 1 -4.66 -26.23 13.12
N SER A 2 -3.96 -25.73 14.15
CA SER A 2 -4.26 -24.37 14.63
C SER A 2 -3.92 -23.32 13.54
N PRO A 3 -4.74 -22.26 13.37
CA PRO A 3 -4.46 -21.24 12.37
C PRO A 3 -3.07 -20.59 12.54
N ILE A 4 -2.63 -20.38 13.78
CA ILE A 4 -1.31 -19.81 14.10
C ILE A 4 -0.18 -20.70 13.59
N LEU A 5 -0.32 -22.03 13.68
CA LEU A 5 0.66 -22.96 13.14
C LEU A 5 0.71 -22.89 11.60
N LEU A 6 -0.45 -22.74 10.94
CA LEU A 6 -0.51 -22.56 9.48
C LEU A 6 0.19 -21.28 9.04
N LEU A 7 0.01 -20.18 9.79
CA LEU A 7 0.71 -18.93 9.56
C LEU A 7 2.24 -19.11 9.69
N LEU A 8 2.70 -19.75 10.76
CA LEU A 8 4.14 -19.99 10.98
C LEU A 8 4.73 -20.86 9.88
N ILE A 9 4.04 -21.92 9.47
CA ILE A 9 4.45 -22.78 8.35
C ILE A 9 4.55 -21.97 7.06
N GLY A 10 3.50 -21.20 6.73
CA GLY A 10 3.49 -20.34 5.55
C GLY A 10 4.66 -19.35 5.56
N MET A 11 4.93 -18.70 6.70
CA MET A 11 6.05 -17.79 6.86
C MET A 11 7.41 -18.48 6.71
N VAL A 12 7.61 -19.63 7.35
CA VAL A 12 8.85 -20.42 7.24
C VAL A 12 9.10 -20.83 5.79
N ILE A 13 8.06 -21.20 5.06
CA ILE A 13 8.18 -21.54 3.64
C ILE A 13 8.55 -20.32 2.82
N VAL A 14 7.81 -19.20 2.94
CA VAL A 14 8.09 -17.99 2.16
C VAL A 14 9.52 -17.50 2.45
N VAL A 15 9.87 -17.35 3.72
CA VAL A 15 11.19 -16.87 4.15
C VAL A 15 12.27 -17.88 3.80
N GLY A 16 12.06 -19.19 4.01
CA GLY A 16 13.01 -20.24 3.69
C GLY A 16 13.24 -20.42 2.18
N SER A 17 12.19 -20.36 1.37
CA SER A 17 12.27 -20.36 -0.10
C SER A 17 13.11 -19.21 -0.61
N ILE A 18 12.98 -18.04 0.00
CA ILE A 18 13.78 -16.86 -0.36
C ILE A 18 15.22 -16.99 0.14
N LEU A 19 15.43 -17.36 1.40
CA LEU A 19 16.74 -17.33 2.04
C LEU A 19 17.63 -18.51 1.67
N ILE A 20 17.08 -19.72 1.76
CA ILE A 20 17.83 -20.97 1.61
C ILE A 20 17.91 -21.34 0.13
N PHE A 21 16.76 -21.30 -0.55
CA PHE A 21 16.66 -21.74 -1.95
C PHE A 21 16.84 -20.60 -2.97
N ARG A 22 16.95 -19.34 -2.52
CA ARG A 22 17.10 -18.15 -3.37
C ARG A 22 16.03 -18.06 -4.46
N LEU A 23 14.82 -18.53 -4.17
CA LEU A 23 13.71 -18.45 -5.12
C LEU A 23 13.25 -17.00 -5.29
N HIS A 24 12.81 -16.67 -6.51
CA HIS A 24 12.17 -15.39 -6.77
C HIS A 24 10.94 -15.22 -5.88
N ALA A 25 10.70 -13.99 -5.39
CA ALA A 25 9.63 -13.69 -4.43
C ALA A 25 8.25 -14.16 -4.88
N PHE A 26 7.94 -14.02 -6.17
CA PHE A 26 6.73 -14.55 -6.78
C PHE A 26 6.53 -16.05 -6.48
N LEU A 27 7.56 -16.86 -6.76
CA LEU A 27 7.48 -18.31 -6.58
C LEU A 27 7.38 -18.68 -5.10
N ALA A 28 8.14 -18.01 -4.23
CA ALA A 28 8.09 -18.21 -2.79
C ALA A 28 6.69 -17.92 -2.21
N LEU A 29 6.06 -16.82 -2.62
CA LEU A 29 4.70 -16.45 -2.19
C LEU A 29 3.65 -17.43 -2.71
N ILE A 30 3.76 -17.90 -3.96
CA ILE A 30 2.86 -18.92 -4.51
C ILE A 30 3.04 -20.26 -3.78
N LEU A 31 4.28 -20.69 -3.52
CA LEU A 31 4.55 -21.92 -2.76
C LEU A 31 3.98 -21.84 -1.33
N GLY A 32 4.22 -20.72 -0.64
CA GLY A 32 3.62 -20.46 0.66
C GLY A 32 2.10 -20.51 0.61
N SER A 33 1.49 -19.91 -0.42
CA SER A 33 0.04 -19.93 -0.62
C SER A 33 -0.51 -21.33 -0.84
N LEU A 34 0.15 -22.12 -1.68
CA LEU A 34 -0.25 -23.49 -1.99
C LEU A 34 -0.16 -24.40 -0.75
N ILE A 35 0.92 -24.27 0.02
CA ILE A 35 1.12 -25.10 1.20
C ILE A 35 0.13 -24.71 2.32
N VAL A 36 -0.05 -23.42 2.59
CA VAL A 36 -1.09 -22.97 3.54
C VAL A 36 -2.46 -23.44 3.09
N ALA A 37 -2.81 -23.29 1.82
CA ALA A 37 -4.08 -23.76 1.28
C ALA A 37 -4.26 -25.27 1.41
N ALA A 38 -3.20 -26.06 1.19
CA ALA A 38 -3.22 -27.52 1.31
C ALA A 38 -3.50 -28.00 2.74
N PHE A 39 -2.93 -27.31 3.74
CA PHE A 39 -3.16 -27.62 5.15
C PHE A 39 -4.39 -26.93 5.75
N THR A 40 -5.07 -26.06 5.00
CA THR A 40 -6.32 -25.44 5.47
C THR A 40 -7.48 -26.41 5.29
N GLU A 41 -8.14 -26.78 6.39
CA GLU A 41 -9.31 -27.64 6.38
C GLU A 41 -10.52 -26.96 5.70
N LYS A 42 -11.31 -27.72 4.94
CA LYS A 42 -12.50 -27.19 4.24
C LYS A 42 -13.50 -26.54 5.19
N GLU A 43 -13.64 -27.10 6.38
CA GLU A 43 -14.52 -26.59 7.44
C GLU A 43 -14.07 -25.20 7.93
N ALA A 44 -12.76 -24.97 8.06
CA ALA A 44 -12.23 -23.65 8.41
C ALA A 44 -12.53 -22.60 7.32
N VAL A 45 -12.41 -22.99 6.05
CA VAL A 45 -12.78 -22.12 4.91
C VAL A 45 -14.27 -21.80 4.94
N TYR A 46 -15.12 -22.80 5.20
CA TYR A 46 -16.56 -22.63 5.29
C TYR A 46 -16.95 -21.67 6.42
N HIS A 47 -16.45 -21.89 7.64
CA HIS A 47 -16.71 -20.98 8.76
C HIS A 47 -16.13 -19.59 8.57
N HIS A 48 -15.02 -19.44 7.84
CA HIS A 48 -14.51 -18.13 7.44
C HIS A 48 -15.51 -17.40 6.54
N CYS A 49 -16.03 -18.06 5.50
CA CYS A 49 -17.04 -17.50 4.61
C CYS A 49 -18.32 -17.11 5.36
N LEU A 50 -18.79 -17.97 6.27
CA LEU A 50 -19.93 -17.65 7.14
C LEU A 50 -19.66 -16.40 7.98
N ASN A 51 -18.49 -16.32 8.61
CA ASN A 51 -18.14 -15.16 9.42
C ASN A 51 -18.02 -13.86 8.62
N SER A 52 -17.55 -13.93 7.36
CA SER A 52 -17.46 -12.75 6.50
C SER A 52 -18.81 -12.27 5.99
N GLU A 53 -19.77 -13.17 5.75
CA GLU A 53 -21.03 -12.83 5.09
C GLU A 53 -22.23 -12.71 6.04
N ALA A 54 -22.22 -13.45 7.15
CA ALA A 54 -23.34 -13.49 8.07
C ALA A 54 -23.49 -12.17 8.85
N VAL A 55 -24.68 -11.59 8.76
CA VAL A 55 -25.06 -10.32 9.38
C VAL A 55 -25.41 -10.56 10.84
N ARG A 56 -24.91 -9.70 11.73
CA ARG A 56 -25.18 -9.80 13.16
C ARG A 56 -26.56 -9.22 13.48
N ILE A 57 -27.30 -9.93 14.32
CA ILE A 57 -28.50 -9.42 14.97
C ILE A 57 -28.03 -8.57 16.17
N THR A 58 -28.50 -7.33 16.27
CA THR A 58 -28.14 -6.43 17.39
C THR A 58 -29.26 -6.30 18.40
N ASP A 59 -30.51 -6.49 17.98
CA ASP A 59 -31.67 -6.45 18.86
C ASP A 59 -32.76 -7.40 18.35
N VAL A 60 -33.57 -7.93 19.26
CA VAL A 60 -34.68 -8.84 18.96
C VAL A 60 -35.88 -8.49 19.84
N VAL A 61 -37.00 -8.14 19.21
CA VAL A 61 -38.30 -7.96 19.86
C VAL A 61 -39.31 -8.88 19.18
N SER A 62 -39.56 -10.04 19.79
CA SER A 62 -40.39 -11.12 19.23
C SER A 62 -39.88 -11.63 17.88
N ASP A 63 -40.55 -11.28 16.78
CA ASP A 63 -40.23 -11.62 15.39
C ASP A 63 -39.44 -10.50 14.67
N ARG A 64 -39.36 -9.31 15.28
CA ARG A 64 -38.61 -8.18 14.76
C ARG A 64 -37.16 -8.23 15.19
N VAL A 65 -36.26 -7.99 14.24
CA VAL A 65 -34.82 -7.98 14.47
C VAL A 65 -34.19 -6.70 13.93
N ALA A 66 -33.24 -6.16 14.68
CA ALA A 66 -32.33 -5.13 14.20
C ALA A 66 -31.06 -5.79 13.65
N LEU A 67 -30.69 -5.44 12.43
CA LEU A 67 -29.57 -6.04 11.71
C LEU A 67 -28.48 -5.00 11.48
N LYS A 68 -27.26 -5.32 11.91
CA LYS A 68 -26.09 -4.47 11.65
C LYS A 68 -25.14 -5.16 10.68
N ALA A 69 -25.10 -4.65 9.46
CA ALA A 69 -24.12 -5.09 8.46
C ALA A 69 -22.76 -4.41 8.70
N SER A 70 -21.67 -5.17 8.63
CA SER A 70 -20.34 -4.60 8.50
C SER A 70 -20.10 -4.01 7.09
N LYS A 71 -19.03 -3.24 6.88
CA LYS A 71 -18.71 -2.52 5.63
C LYS A 71 -18.80 -3.38 4.34
N ASN A 72 -18.60 -4.70 4.44
CA ASN A 72 -18.63 -5.63 3.30
C ASN A 72 -19.84 -6.59 3.29
N GLN A 73 -20.76 -6.47 4.24
CA GLN A 73 -21.93 -7.35 4.34
C GLN A 73 -23.13 -6.72 3.64
N LYS A 74 -23.95 -7.56 3.01
CA LYS A 74 -25.21 -7.16 2.38
C LYS A 74 -26.36 -7.82 3.10
N ILE A 75 -27.35 -7.01 3.46
CA ILE A 75 -28.61 -7.50 4.00
C ILE A 75 -29.53 -7.78 2.80
N ILE A 76 -29.88 -9.04 2.62
CA ILE A 76 -30.70 -9.51 1.50
C ILE A 76 -31.99 -10.11 2.09
N SER A 77 -33.15 -9.57 1.69
CA SER A 77 -34.45 -10.13 2.04
C SER A 77 -34.71 -11.44 1.29
N GLY A 78 -35.46 -12.35 1.90
CA GLY A 78 -35.79 -13.66 1.33
C GLY A 78 -35.39 -14.80 2.26
N SER A 79 -35.14 -15.99 1.69
CA SER A 79 -34.80 -17.18 2.47
C SER A 79 -33.43 -17.04 3.13
N ILE A 80 -33.40 -17.14 4.45
CA ILE A 80 -32.22 -17.02 5.29
C ILE A 80 -32.00 -18.27 6.14
N PHE A 81 -30.74 -18.47 6.53
CA PHE A 81 -30.34 -19.41 7.56
C PHE A 81 -29.99 -18.65 8.83
N LEU A 82 -30.47 -19.15 9.95
CA LEU A 82 -30.23 -18.62 11.28
C LEU A 82 -29.08 -19.41 11.91
N LEU A 83 -28.00 -18.70 12.23
CA LEU A 83 -26.73 -19.26 12.69
C LEU A 83 -26.50 -18.90 14.16
N ARG A 84 -26.22 -19.90 15.02
CA ARG A 84 -25.77 -19.64 16.41
C ARG A 84 -24.26 -19.82 16.51
N PRO A 85 -23.53 -18.90 17.16
CA PRO A 85 -22.19 -19.23 17.63
C PRO A 85 -22.29 -20.28 18.74
N ASN A 86 -21.58 -21.39 18.58
CA ASN A 86 -21.43 -22.42 19.61
C ASN A 86 -20.62 -21.87 20.79
N ASP A 87 -21.06 -22.14 22.02
CA ASP A 87 -20.48 -21.58 23.25
C ASP A 87 -19.06 -22.11 23.56
N SER A 88 -18.64 -23.27 22.99
CA SER A 88 -17.30 -23.82 23.22
C SER A 88 -16.23 -23.27 22.28
N ASP A 89 -16.56 -23.14 20.98
CA ASP A 89 -15.57 -22.91 19.92
C ASP A 89 -15.85 -21.63 19.12
N GLY A 90 -16.98 -20.95 19.36
CA GLY A 90 -17.40 -19.74 18.65
C GLY A 90 -17.77 -19.96 17.18
N LYS A 91 -17.77 -21.20 16.69
CA LYS A 91 -18.17 -21.57 15.33
C LYS A 91 -19.67 -21.36 15.13
N LEU A 92 -20.04 -20.86 13.95
CA LEU A 92 -21.43 -20.63 13.57
C LEU A 92 -22.06 -21.94 13.07
N GLU A 93 -23.13 -22.39 13.73
CA GLU A 93 -23.91 -23.58 13.38
C GLU A 93 -25.30 -23.21 12.86
N GLU A 94 -25.77 -23.92 11.83
CA GLU A 94 -27.11 -23.75 11.27
C GLU A 94 -28.17 -24.31 12.23
N ILE A 95 -29.07 -23.46 12.73
CA ILE A 95 -30.13 -23.86 13.67
C ILE A 95 -31.47 -24.05 12.96
N SER A 96 -31.82 -23.10 12.09
CA SER A 96 -33.14 -23.02 11.47
C SER A 96 -33.05 -22.30 10.13
N VAL A 97 -33.96 -22.66 9.23
CA VAL A 97 -34.26 -21.86 8.03
C VAL A 97 -35.37 -20.88 8.38
N GLY A 98 -35.35 -19.71 7.77
CA GLY A 98 -36.41 -18.71 7.91
C GLY A 98 -36.52 -17.80 6.69
N VAL A 99 -37.43 -16.84 6.75
CA VAL A 99 -37.60 -15.79 5.74
C VAL A 99 -37.42 -14.43 6.40
N LEU A 100 -36.51 -13.62 5.86
CA LEU A 100 -36.31 -12.23 6.26
C LEU A 100 -37.11 -11.30 5.36
N THR A 101 -38.01 -10.53 5.95
CA THR A 101 -38.72 -9.42 5.30
C THR A 101 -38.21 -8.10 5.85
N LEU A 102 -37.60 -7.26 5.01
CA LEU A 102 -37.13 -5.94 5.44
C LEU A 102 -38.31 -4.98 5.59
N LEU A 103 -38.36 -4.27 6.72
CA LEU A 103 -39.44 -3.33 7.00
C LEU A 103 -39.19 -2.00 6.27
N PRO A 104 -40.18 -1.45 5.56
CA PRO A 104 -40.07 -0.11 5.00
C PRO A 104 -40.07 0.95 6.11
N PRO A 105 -39.46 2.13 5.90
CA PRO A 105 -39.38 3.19 6.91
C PRO A 105 -40.74 3.66 7.43
N SER A 106 -41.81 3.48 6.65
CA SER A 106 -43.18 3.81 7.04
C SER A 106 -43.72 2.96 8.19
N ASN A 107 -43.17 1.76 8.42
CA ASN A 107 -43.65 0.79 9.40
C ASN A 107 -42.79 0.76 10.68
N LEU A 108 -41.84 1.69 10.80
CA LEU A 108 -40.97 1.87 11.96
C LEU A 108 -41.54 2.93 12.90
N SER A 109 -41.41 2.71 14.20
CA SER A 109 -41.64 3.73 15.23
C SER A 109 -40.61 4.87 15.12
N GLU A 110 -40.92 6.04 15.68
CA GLU A 110 -39.98 7.18 15.66
C GLU A 110 -38.67 6.89 16.41
N GLU A 111 -38.71 6.04 17.44
CA GLU A 111 -37.51 5.55 18.13
C GLU A 111 -36.68 4.62 17.23
N GLU A 112 -37.29 3.66 16.54
CA GLU A 112 -36.60 2.76 15.60
C GLU A 112 -35.99 3.51 14.41
N LYS A 113 -36.68 4.52 13.88
CA LYS A 113 -36.15 5.40 12.82
C LYS A 113 -34.91 6.18 13.28
N THR A 114 -34.94 6.68 14.51
CA THR A 114 -33.80 7.39 15.12
C THR A 114 -32.63 6.43 15.31
N PHE A 115 -32.90 5.21 15.78
CA PHE A 115 -31.90 4.17 15.99
C PHE A 115 -31.27 3.65 14.69
N GLU A 116 -32.07 3.45 13.62
CA GLU A 116 -31.58 3.10 12.28
C GLU A 116 -30.62 4.16 11.75
N LYS A 117 -30.92 5.44 11.98
CA LYS A 117 -30.12 6.56 11.50
C LYS A 117 -28.83 6.77 12.30
N GLU A 118 -28.86 6.62 13.62
CA GLU A 118 -27.70 6.83 14.50
C GLU A 118 -26.74 5.62 14.52
N LEU A 119 -27.27 4.39 14.48
CA LEU A 119 -26.47 3.17 14.63
C LEU A 119 -26.28 2.38 13.33
N GLY A 120 -26.90 2.83 12.23
CA GLY A 120 -26.79 2.22 10.90
C GLY A 120 -27.38 0.81 10.83
N VAL A 121 -28.41 0.53 11.62
CA VAL A 121 -29.09 -0.77 11.69
C VAL A 121 -30.30 -0.81 10.79
N ARG A 122 -30.62 -1.97 10.20
CA ARG A 122 -31.86 -2.17 9.43
C ARG A 122 -32.80 -3.11 10.16
N TYR A 123 -34.06 -2.76 10.22
CA TYR A 123 -35.08 -3.59 10.83
C TYR A 123 -35.71 -4.55 9.82
N GLY A 124 -35.98 -5.77 10.27
CA GLY A 124 -36.72 -6.76 9.51
C GLY A 124 -37.50 -7.70 10.40
N GLU A 125 -38.47 -8.40 9.83
CA GLU A 125 -39.21 -9.48 10.48
C GLU A 125 -38.65 -10.82 9.99
N ILE A 126 -38.35 -11.71 10.94
CA ILE A 126 -37.90 -13.08 10.67
C ILE A 126 -39.02 -14.06 11.02
N SER A 127 -39.47 -14.78 10.01
CA SER A 127 -40.33 -15.95 10.20
C SER A 127 -39.48 -17.22 10.16
N SER A 128 -39.30 -17.88 11.32
CA SER A 128 -38.55 -19.13 11.47
C SER A 128 -39.16 -20.01 12.56
N GLU A 129 -38.94 -21.33 12.49
CA GLU A 129 -39.41 -22.29 13.51
C GLU A 129 -38.77 -22.03 14.88
N VAL A 130 -37.52 -21.52 14.89
CA VAL A 130 -36.78 -21.15 16.09
C VAL A 130 -36.68 -19.63 16.19
N LEU A 131 -37.01 -19.06 17.35
CA LEU A 131 -36.92 -17.61 17.59
C LEU A 131 -35.45 -17.13 17.58
N PRO A 132 -35.16 -15.99 16.91
CA PRO A 132 -33.83 -15.40 16.88
C PRO A 132 -33.38 -14.91 18.27
N LYS A 133 -32.08 -14.93 18.53
CA LYS A 133 -31.44 -14.32 19.71
C LYS A 133 -30.42 -13.26 19.30
N ILE A 134 -30.10 -12.33 20.22
CA ILE A 134 -29.12 -11.25 20.00
C ILE A 134 -27.72 -11.77 19.60
N LYS A 135 -27.35 -12.99 19.97
CA LYS A 135 -26.05 -13.58 19.57
C LYS A 135 -26.09 -14.27 18.21
N ASP A 136 -27.27 -14.46 17.63
CA ASP A 136 -27.43 -15.17 16.37
C ASP A 136 -27.01 -14.28 15.18
N ARG A 137 -26.65 -14.93 14.09
CA ARG A 137 -26.36 -14.28 12.81
C ARG A 137 -27.28 -14.82 11.74
N ILE A 138 -27.54 -14.01 10.73
CA ILE A 138 -28.31 -14.41 9.57
C ILE A 138 -27.46 -14.42 8.32
N ILE A 139 -27.70 -15.38 7.44
CA ILE A 139 -27.06 -15.45 6.14
C ILE A 139 -28.09 -15.83 5.09
N HIS A 140 -28.05 -15.20 3.91
CA HIS A 140 -28.97 -15.52 2.84
C HIS A 140 -28.65 -16.90 2.22
N HIS A 141 -29.65 -17.61 1.71
CA HIS A 141 -29.45 -18.95 1.13
C HIS A 141 -28.47 -18.96 -0.06
N THR A 142 -28.38 -17.88 -0.86
CA THR A 142 -27.38 -17.81 -1.94
C THR A 142 -25.97 -17.72 -1.40
N GLN A 143 -25.78 -16.96 -0.32
CA GLN A 143 -24.49 -16.74 0.36
C GLN A 143 -24.02 -18.03 1.04
N ILE A 144 -24.92 -18.77 1.71
CA ILE A 144 -24.54 -20.06 2.32
C ILE A 144 -24.14 -21.11 1.26
N ASN A 145 -24.83 -21.12 0.11
CA ASN A 145 -24.50 -21.99 -1.01
C ASN A 145 -23.17 -21.58 -1.65
N GLU A 146 -22.88 -20.29 -1.74
CA GLU A 146 -21.60 -19.76 -2.19
C GLU A 146 -20.48 -20.14 -1.23
N ALA A 147 -20.67 -20.03 0.08
CA ALA A 147 -19.72 -20.48 1.11
C ALA A 147 -19.42 -21.99 0.99
N ARG A 148 -20.46 -22.82 0.79
CA ARG A 148 -20.28 -24.26 0.52
C ARG A 148 -19.48 -24.49 -0.77
N SER A 149 -19.81 -23.78 -1.84
CA SER A 149 -19.06 -23.84 -3.11
C SER A 149 -17.58 -23.46 -2.92
N ILE A 150 -17.28 -22.34 -2.27
CA ILE A 150 -15.92 -21.86 -2.01
C ILE A 150 -15.12 -22.87 -1.16
N SER A 151 -15.74 -23.43 -0.11
CA SER A 151 -15.10 -24.45 0.74
C SER A 151 -14.75 -25.75 -0.02
N SER A 152 -15.50 -26.05 -1.08
CA SER A 152 -15.29 -27.22 -1.93
C SER A 152 -14.24 -27.02 -3.02
N ARG A 153 -13.83 -25.77 -3.29
CA ARG A 153 -12.83 -25.44 -4.33
C ARG A 153 -11.50 -26.12 -4.03
N ASN A 154 -10.82 -26.55 -5.09
CA ASN A 154 -9.50 -27.12 -4.95
C ASN A 154 -8.46 -26.04 -4.57
N ILE A 155 -7.28 -26.48 -4.13
CA ILE A 155 -6.19 -25.62 -3.66
C ILE A 155 -5.81 -24.58 -4.72
N ALA A 156 -5.67 -25.00 -5.98
CA ALA A 156 -5.30 -24.12 -7.09
C ALA A 156 -6.34 -23.02 -7.35
N GLN A 157 -7.63 -23.36 -7.30
CA GLN A 157 -8.72 -22.38 -7.44
C GLN A 157 -8.75 -21.38 -6.29
N ARG A 158 -8.46 -21.81 -5.06
CA ARG A 158 -8.40 -20.92 -3.89
C ARG A 158 -7.26 -19.90 -4.01
N VAL A 159 -6.06 -20.37 -4.36
CA VAL A 159 -4.90 -19.50 -4.61
C VAL A 159 -5.16 -18.59 -5.82
N GLY A 160 -5.68 -19.14 -6.92
CA GLY A 160 -6.02 -18.40 -8.14
C GLY A 160 -7.08 -17.32 -7.91
N SER A 161 -8.06 -17.56 -7.04
CA SER A 161 -9.08 -16.55 -6.68
C SER A 161 -8.45 -15.36 -5.95
N GLY A 162 -7.58 -15.63 -4.97
CA GLY A 162 -6.83 -14.58 -4.25
C GLY A 162 -5.92 -13.79 -5.20
N PHE A 163 -5.23 -14.50 -6.08
CA PHE A 163 -4.38 -13.89 -7.11
C PHE A 163 -5.16 -12.98 -8.06
N GLY A 164 -6.24 -13.49 -8.65
CA GLY A 164 -7.05 -12.75 -9.64
C GLY A 164 -7.77 -11.56 -9.04
N SER A 165 -8.33 -11.70 -7.83
CA SER A 165 -9.00 -10.58 -7.14
C SER A 165 -8.05 -9.43 -6.82
N THR A 166 -6.77 -9.74 -6.54
CA THR A 166 -5.72 -8.74 -6.34
C THR A 166 -5.36 -8.07 -7.66
N CYS A 167 -5.16 -8.85 -8.73
CA CYS A 167 -4.85 -8.34 -10.07
C CYS A 167 -5.91 -7.35 -10.56
N LEU A 168 -7.20 -7.70 -10.39
CA LEU A 168 -8.33 -6.86 -10.77
C LEU A 168 -8.28 -5.48 -10.10
N LYS A 169 -7.79 -5.40 -8.86
CA LYS A 169 -7.90 -4.21 -8.03
C LYS A 169 -6.72 -3.26 -8.13
N ILE A 170 -5.53 -3.74 -8.50
CA ILE A 170 -4.30 -2.91 -8.50
C ILE A 170 -3.44 -3.06 -9.75
N GLY A 171 -3.70 -4.04 -10.62
CA GLY A 171 -2.84 -4.35 -11.76
C GLY A 171 -2.73 -3.20 -12.77
N ILE A 172 -3.85 -2.59 -13.14
CA ILE A 172 -3.89 -1.44 -14.07
C ILE A 172 -3.07 -0.27 -13.53
N MET A 173 -3.30 0.08 -12.27
CA MET A 173 -2.61 1.16 -11.58
C MET A 173 -1.09 0.99 -11.53
N ILE A 174 -0.59 -0.22 -11.24
CA ILE A 174 0.86 -0.49 -11.26
C ILE A 174 1.44 -0.29 -12.67
N ALA A 175 0.73 -0.76 -13.71
CA ALA A 175 1.15 -0.60 -15.10
C ALA A 175 1.18 0.89 -15.52
N MET A 176 0.13 1.65 -15.19
CA MET A 176 0.07 3.08 -15.50
C MET A 176 1.15 3.86 -14.75
N ALA A 177 1.39 3.57 -13.47
CA ALA A 177 2.45 4.21 -12.69
C ALA A 177 3.84 3.96 -13.28
N ALA A 178 4.14 2.73 -13.72
CA ALA A 178 5.40 2.41 -14.38
C ALA A 178 5.58 3.18 -15.69
N ILE A 179 4.51 3.31 -16.49
CA ILE A 179 4.54 4.10 -17.73
C ILE A 179 4.81 5.58 -17.42
N VAL A 180 4.12 6.17 -16.44
CA VAL A 180 4.36 7.55 -15.98
C VAL A 180 5.83 7.73 -15.61
N GLY A 181 6.35 6.83 -14.76
CA GLY A 181 7.73 6.90 -14.30
C GLY A 181 8.73 6.84 -15.46
N GLN A 182 8.58 5.87 -16.36
CA GLN A 182 9.49 5.71 -17.49
C GLN A 182 9.43 6.88 -18.47
N CYS A 183 8.23 7.39 -18.77
CA CYS A 183 8.06 8.55 -19.64
C CYS A 183 8.64 9.83 -19.03
N LEU A 184 8.50 10.06 -17.72
CA LEU A 184 9.12 11.19 -17.03
C LEU A 184 10.66 11.16 -17.12
N MET A 185 11.22 9.96 -16.98
CA MET A 185 12.66 9.74 -17.07
C MET A 185 13.18 9.94 -18.50
N ARG A 186 12.51 9.32 -19.49
CA ARG A 186 12.91 9.39 -20.90
C ARG A 186 12.62 10.74 -21.55
N SER A 187 11.68 11.54 -21.03
CA SER A 187 11.37 12.87 -21.56
C SER A 187 12.30 13.97 -21.06
N GLY A 188 13.12 13.72 -20.04
CA GLY A 188 13.90 14.77 -19.36
C GLY A 188 13.08 15.60 -18.37
N ALA A 189 11.80 15.26 -18.15
CA ALA A 189 10.95 15.92 -17.17
C ALA A 189 11.49 15.76 -15.75
N ALA A 190 11.97 14.57 -15.39
CA ALA A 190 12.57 14.33 -14.09
C ALA A 190 13.82 15.23 -13.86
N GLU A 191 14.65 15.42 -14.89
CA GLU A 191 15.80 16.35 -14.84
C GLU A 191 15.35 17.80 -14.66
N ARG A 192 14.30 18.22 -15.38
CA ARG A 192 13.71 19.56 -15.22
C ARG A 192 13.21 19.83 -13.81
N ILE A 193 12.59 18.84 -13.17
CA ILE A 193 12.08 18.95 -11.79
C ILE A 193 13.24 19.22 -10.83
N VAL A 194 14.32 18.44 -10.93
CA VAL A 194 15.51 18.61 -10.08
C VAL A 194 16.10 20.02 -10.25
N LEU A 195 16.25 20.47 -11.51
CA LEU A 195 16.77 21.81 -11.80
C LEU A 195 15.83 22.92 -11.32
N GLY A 196 14.51 22.73 -11.43
CA GLY A 196 13.51 23.68 -10.94
C GLY A 196 13.55 23.86 -9.42
N ILE A 197 13.55 22.76 -8.68
CA ILE A 197 13.64 22.77 -7.20
C ILE A 197 14.98 23.38 -6.76
N ARG A 198 16.08 23.03 -7.43
CA ARG A 198 17.38 23.66 -7.18
C ARG A 198 17.35 25.17 -7.40
N ASN A 199 16.77 25.64 -8.50
CA ASN A 199 16.72 27.07 -8.81
C ASN A 199 15.88 27.85 -7.79
N LEU A 200 14.83 27.22 -7.24
CA LEU A 200 14.00 27.81 -6.20
C LEU A 200 14.73 27.89 -4.84
N LEU A 201 15.40 26.81 -4.42
CA LEU A 201 16.07 26.74 -3.11
C LEU A 201 17.49 27.33 -3.11
N GLY A 202 18.07 27.53 -4.29
CA GLY A 202 19.43 28.02 -4.50
C GLY A 202 20.52 26.96 -4.35
N GLU A 203 21.69 27.21 -4.94
CA GLU A 203 22.84 26.29 -4.90
C GLU A 203 23.35 26.04 -3.47
N LYS A 204 23.18 27.02 -2.58
CA LYS A 204 23.57 26.89 -1.17
C LYS A 204 22.75 25.83 -0.42
N ASN A 205 21.56 25.49 -0.89
CA ASN A 205 20.67 24.51 -0.28
C ASN A 205 20.53 23.23 -1.13
N ALA A 206 21.54 22.92 -1.95
CA ALA A 206 21.56 21.72 -2.80
C ALA A 206 21.19 20.41 -2.07
N PRO A 207 21.62 20.14 -0.80
CA PRO A 207 21.19 18.94 -0.09
C PRO A 207 19.67 18.86 0.11
N VAL A 208 19.03 19.98 0.47
CA VAL A 208 17.58 20.04 0.67
C VAL A 208 16.85 19.94 -0.68
N ALA A 209 17.41 20.54 -1.73
CA ALA A 209 16.90 20.39 -3.09
C ALA A 209 16.94 18.93 -3.55
N PHE A 210 17.98 18.17 -3.20
CA PHE A 210 18.06 16.74 -3.50
C PHE A 210 17.07 15.90 -2.68
N ILE A 211 16.81 16.23 -1.40
CA ILE A 211 15.73 15.57 -0.65
C ILE A 211 14.38 15.82 -1.32
N ALA A 212 14.03 17.08 -1.58
CA ALA A 212 12.73 17.45 -2.16
C ALA A 212 12.55 16.86 -3.56
N SER A 213 13.59 16.88 -4.39
CA SER A 213 13.53 16.29 -5.73
C SER A 213 13.45 14.77 -5.67
N GLY A 214 14.25 14.13 -4.81
CA GLY A 214 14.23 12.69 -4.61
C GLY A 214 12.87 12.22 -4.10
N PHE A 215 12.29 12.92 -3.14
CA PHE A 215 10.97 12.62 -2.61
C PHE A 215 9.88 12.79 -3.68
N THR A 216 9.89 13.90 -4.42
CA THR A 216 8.90 14.16 -5.48
C THR A 216 8.97 13.12 -6.60
N LEU A 217 10.18 12.80 -7.06
CA LEU A 217 10.39 11.83 -8.14
C LEU A 217 10.19 10.39 -7.66
N GLY A 218 10.47 10.09 -6.40
CA GLY A 218 10.32 8.75 -5.81
C GLY A 218 8.87 8.32 -5.59
N ILE A 219 7.89 9.22 -5.73
CA ILE A 219 6.46 8.88 -5.66
C ILE A 219 6.04 8.04 -6.89
N PRO A 220 6.25 8.51 -8.14
CA PRO A 220 5.88 7.73 -9.34
C PRO A 220 7.02 6.88 -9.93
N VAL A 221 8.29 7.17 -9.63
CA VAL A 221 9.44 6.50 -10.26
C VAL A 221 10.13 5.57 -9.25
N PHE A 222 10.64 4.43 -9.73
CA PHE A 222 11.47 3.54 -8.91
C PHE A 222 12.69 4.24 -8.35
N PHE A 223 13.01 3.94 -7.09
CA PHE A 223 14.15 4.53 -6.40
C PHE A 223 15.47 4.38 -7.19
N GLU A 224 15.74 3.21 -7.76
CA GLU A 224 16.97 2.95 -8.52
C GLU A 224 17.11 3.89 -9.71
N THR A 225 16.01 4.10 -10.43
CA THR A 225 15.95 5.00 -11.59
C THR A 225 16.10 6.47 -11.17
N VAL A 226 15.43 6.89 -10.09
CA VAL A 226 15.60 8.24 -9.52
C VAL A 226 17.03 8.48 -9.09
N PHE A 227 17.61 7.54 -8.36
CA PHE A 227 19.00 7.60 -7.93
C PHE A 227 19.95 7.67 -9.13
N TYR A 228 19.69 6.87 -10.17
CA TYR A 228 20.49 6.87 -11.39
C TYR A 228 20.55 8.24 -12.07
N LEU A 229 19.41 8.94 -12.13
CA LEU A 229 19.33 10.30 -12.68
C LEU A 229 20.01 11.33 -11.78
N MET A 230 19.77 11.24 -10.48
CA MET A 230 20.20 12.26 -9.53
C MET A 230 21.69 12.17 -9.20
N MET A 231 22.29 10.98 -9.33
CA MET A 231 23.70 10.78 -9.03
C MET A 231 24.66 11.60 -9.90
N PRO A 232 24.54 11.62 -11.25
CA PRO A 232 25.30 12.53 -12.10
C PRO A 232 25.15 14.00 -11.67
N LEU A 233 23.94 14.44 -11.33
CA LEU A 233 23.67 15.80 -10.86
C LEU A 233 24.36 16.09 -9.52
N GLY A 234 24.36 15.14 -8.59
CA GLY A 234 25.09 15.21 -7.32
C GLY A 234 26.61 15.31 -7.50
N LYS A 235 27.18 14.51 -8.42
CA LYS A 235 28.61 14.56 -8.77
C LYS A 235 28.99 15.90 -9.39
N ALA A 236 28.21 16.37 -10.35
CA ALA A 236 28.43 17.66 -10.99
C ALA A 236 28.34 18.81 -9.97
N MET A 237 27.40 18.72 -9.01
CA MET A 237 27.25 19.72 -7.95
C MET A 237 28.46 19.73 -7.01
N HIS A 238 29.00 18.57 -6.68
CA HIS A 238 30.23 18.44 -5.91
C HIS A 238 31.41 19.11 -6.65
N LEU A 239 31.58 18.82 -7.94
CA LEU A 239 32.62 19.43 -8.77
C LEU A 239 32.51 20.95 -8.87
N LYS A 240 31.27 21.48 -8.94
CA LYS A 240 31.03 22.92 -9.03
C LYS A 240 31.23 23.66 -7.71
N THR A 241 30.74 23.08 -6.61
CA THR A 241 30.66 23.77 -5.31
C THR A 241 31.80 23.42 -4.35
N GLY A 242 32.53 22.32 -4.61
CA GLY A 242 33.51 21.75 -3.68
C GLY A 242 32.92 21.21 -2.38
N ARG A 243 31.58 21.23 -2.24
CA ARG A 243 30.88 20.85 -1.00
C ARG A 243 30.74 19.35 -0.85
N ASN A 244 30.38 18.89 0.33
CA ASN A 244 30.41 17.47 0.71
C ASN A 244 29.61 16.54 -0.23
N TYR A 245 30.31 15.66 -0.94
CA TYR A 245 29.72 14.69 -1.87
C TYR A 245 28.86 13.63 -1.17
N LEU A 246 29.30 13.12 -0.02
CA LEU A 246 28.53 12.15 0.78
C LEU A 246 27.20 12.75 1.24
N LEU A 247 27.19 14.03 1.61
CA LEU A 247 25.94 14.71 1.97
C LEU A 247 24.94 14.67 0.80
N TYR A 248 25.38 14.95 -0.44
CA TYR A 248 24.51 14.88 -1.61
C TYR A 248 23.96 13.47 -1.83
N ILE A 249 24.83 12.45 -1.80
CA ILE A 249 24.40 11.04 -1.94
C ILE A 249 23.32 10.69 -0.92
N LEU A 250 23.58 10.94 0.36
CA LEU A 250 22.65 10.60 1.44
C LEU A 250 21.34 11.38 1.34
N THR A 251 21.37 12.65 0.92
CA THR A 251 20.14 13.43 0.72
C THR A 251 19.28 12.94 -0.45
N ILE A 252 19.90 12.50 -1.55
CA ILE A 252 19.18 11.87 -2.67
C ILE A 252 18.49 10.59 -2.17
N ILE A 253 19.25 9.76 -1.44
CA ILE A 253 18.75 8.51 -0.89
C ILE A 253 17.59 8.77 0.07
N ALA A 254 17.76 9.68 1.02
CA ALA A 254 16.76 9.95 2.05
C ALA A 254 15.40 10.33 1.43
N GLY A 255 15.39 11.28 0.49
CA GLY A 255 14.17 11.68 -0.21
C GLY A 255 13.56 10.54 -1.03
N GLY A 256 14.35 9.95 -1.93
CA GLY A 256 13.85 8.94 -2.87
C GLY A 256 13.36 7.66 -2.20
N THR A 257 14.10 7.16 -1.20
CA THR A 257 13.79 5.88 -0.56
C THR A 257 12.53 5.97 0.31
N MET A 258 12.29 7.10 0.98
CA MET A 258 11.10 7.26 1.82
C MET A 258 9.84 7.47 1.02
N ALA A 259 9.88 8.30 -0.03
CA ALA A 259 8.75 8.43 -0.94
C ALA A 259 8.33 7.06 -1.49
N HIS A 260 9.31 6.28 -1.95
CA HIS A 260 9.11 4.94 -2.52
C HIS A 260 8.51 3.92 -1.52
N SER A 261 8.53 4.17 -0.21
CA SER A 261 8.01 3.20 0.76
C SER A 261 6.94 3.73 1.69
N LEU A 262 6.55 4.99 1.54
CA LEU A 262 5.45 5.57 2.31
C LEU A 262 4.29 6.05 1.43
N VAL A 263 4.54 6.40 0.18
CA VAL A 263 3.57 7.14 -0.65
C VAL A 263 3.12 6.31 -1.87
N PRO A 264 1.84 5.94 -1.97
CA PRO A 264 1.26 5.43 -3.22
C PRO A 264 1.41 6.45 -4.37
N PRO A 265 1.50 6.05 -5.66
CA PRO A 265 1.10 4.77 -6.24
C PRO A 265 2.20 3.71 -6.27
N THR A 266 3.32 3.91 -5.55
CA THR A 266 4.39 2.91 -5.52
C THR A 266 3.84 1.54 -5.09
N PRO A 267 4.18 0.43 -5.78
CA PRO A 267 3.46 -0.84 -5.61
C PRO A 267 3.43 -1.40 -4.19
N GLY A 268 4.50 -1.26 -3.41
CA GLY A 268 4.56 -1.70 -2.01
C GLY A 268 3.54 -0.97 -1.12
N PRO A 269 3.69 0.36 -0.90
CA PRO A 269 2.75 1.15 -0.11
C PRO A 269 1.31 1.05 -0.60
N LEU A 270 1.14 0.97 -1.92
CA LEU A 270 -0.15 0.85 -2.55
C LEU A 270 -0.86 -0.48 -2.20
N PHE A 271 -0.14 -1.59 -2.28
CA PHE A 271 -0.69 -2.89 -1.91
C PHE A 271 -1.00 -2.97 -0.42
N VAL A 272 -0.13 -2.41 0.42
CA VAL A 272 -0.34 -2.37 1.87
C VAL A 272 -1.60 -1.58 2.22
N ALA A 273 -1.76 -0.38 1.65
CA ALA A 273 -2.96 0.44 1.84
C ALA A 273 -4.22 -0.32 1.40
N TYR A 274 -4.14 -1.00 0.25
CA TYR A 274 -5.24 -1.79 -0.28
C TYR A 274 -5.64 -2.96 0.63
N GLU A 275 -4.70 -3.80 1.08
CA GLU A 275 -5.00 -4.95 1.93
C GLU A 275 -5.53 -4.54 3.31
N LEU A 276 -5.16 -3.37 3.81
CA LEU A 276 -5.68 -2.77 5.03
C LEU A 276 -6.99 -1.99 4.83
N GLY A 277 -7.50 -1.89 3.60
CA GLY A 277 -8.72 -1.14 3.29
C GLY A 277 -8.59 0.37 3.51
N VAL A 278 -7.38 0.91 3.43
CA VAL A 278 -7.08 2.34 3.59
C VAL A 278 -7.31 3.05 2.26
N ASP A 279 -8.02 4.19 2.31
CA ASP A 279 -8.19 5.04 1.15
C ASP A 279 -6.84 5.53 0.62
N ILE A 280 -6.66 5.49 -0.71
CA ILE A 280 -5.37 5.80 -1.34
C ILE A 280 -5.02 7.29 -1.16
N GLY A 281 -6.02 8.18 -1.24
CA GLY A 281 -5.82 9.62 -1.01
C GLY A 281 -5.31 9.88 0.40
N LEU A 282 -5.93 9.26 1.41
CA LEU A 282 -5.48 9.35 2.80
C LEU A 282 -4.08 8.77 2.99
N ALA A 283 -3.79 7.61 2.39
CA ALA A 283 -2.45 7.01 2.44
C ALA A 283 -1.37 7.92 1.84
N ILE A 284 -1.67 8.63 0.74
CA ILE A 284 -0.75 9.60 0.15
C ILE A 284 -0.49 10.77 1.10
N ILE A 285 -1.53 11.34 1.70
CA ILE A 285 -1.41 12.48 2.63
C ILE A 285 -0.60 12.06 3.86
N CYS A 286 -1.02 11.02 4.57
CA CYS A 286 -0.36 10.56 5.79
C CYS A 286 1.08 10.08 5.49
N GLY A 287 1.29 9.36 4.39
CA GLY A 287 2.61 8.93 3.94
C GLY A 287 3.54 10.09 3.63
N THR A 288 3.02 11.17 3.03
CA THR A 288 3.78 12.40 2.77
C THR A 288 4.16 13.11 4.07
N VAL A 289 3.20 13.26 5.00
CA VAL A 289 3.44 13.90 6.30
C VAL A 289 4.52 13.14 7.09
N VAL A 290 4.39 11.83 7.22
CA VAL A 290 5.41 10.99 7.89
C VAL A 290 6.72 10.97 7.10
N GLY A 291 6.64 11.05 5.77
CA GLY A 291 7.77 11.23 4.87
C GLY A 291 8.61 12.47 5.20
N VAL A 292 7.98 13.60 5.54
CA VAL A 292 8.71 14.81 5.96
C VAL A 292 9.50 14.57 7.24
N PHE A 293 8.90 13.97 8.27
CA PHE A 293 9.61 13.69 9.53
C PHE A 293 10.77 12.69 9.35
N THR A 294 10.54 11.63 8.58
CA THR A 294 11.56 10.60 8.33
C THR A 294 12.70 11.15 7.47
N THR A 295 12.42 11.89 6.41
CA THR A 295 13.47 12.54 5.60
C THR A 295 14.24 13.61 6.37
N ALA A 296 13.58 14.34 7.27
CA ALA A 296 14.25 15.28 8.17
C ALA A 296 15.24 14.58 9.12
N SER A 297 14.86 13.45 9.71
CA SER A 297 15.78 12.64 10.53
C SER A 297 16.97 12.11 9.72
N GLY A 298 16.72 11.68 8.48
CA GLY A 298 17.76 11.27 7.54
C GLY A 298 18.70 12.43 7.17
N TYR A 299 18.18 13.63 7.00
CA TYR A 299 18.98 14.83 6.74
C TYR A 299 19.90 15.18 7.91
N VAL A 300 19.39 15.12 9.14
CA VAL A 300 20.19 15.36 10.36
C VAL A 300 21.34 14.36 10.43
N TRP A 301 21.06 13.08 10.20
CA TRP A 301 22.10 12.04 10.14
C TRP A 301 23.09 12.29 9.00
N ALA A 302 22.61 12.60 7.79
CA ALA A 302 23.45 12.88 6.63
C ALA A 302 24.41 14.05 6.89
N ARG A 303 23.92 15.13 7.53
CA ARG A 303 24.74 16.28 7.96
C ARG A 303 25.79 15.88 8.98
N PHE A 304 25.42 15.06 9.97
CA PHE A 304 26.35 14.59 10.98
C PHE A 304 27.45 13.69 10.38
N ILE A 305 27.08 12.61 9.69
CA ILE A 305 28.05 11.62 9.20
C ILE A 305 28.94 12.16 8.09
N SER A 306 28.43 13.09 7.27
CA SER A 306 29.22 13.72 6.22
C SER A 306 30.38 14.56 6.75
N THR A 307 30.32 15.07 7.98
CA THR A 307 31.47 15.74 8.62
C THR A 307 32.53 14.78 9.16
N ARG A 308 32.19 13.48 9.30
CA ARG A 308 33.05 12.45 9.90
C ARG A 308 33.68 11.53 8.86
N ILE A 309 32.98 11.28 7.75
CA ILE A 309 33.43 10.41 6.67
C ILE A 309 33.51 11.22 5.39
N ILE A 310 34.70 11.26 4.80
CA ILE A 310 34.94 11.90 3.51
C ILE A 310 35.02 10.79 2.48
N ILE A 311 34.06 10.75 1.56
CA ILE A 311 34.07 9.82 0.44
C ILE A 311 34.64 10.57 -0.76
N PRO A 312 35.80 10.14 -1.30
CA PRO A 312 36.35 10.78 -2.48
C PRO A 312 35.42 10.54 -3.67
N LEU A 313 35.33 11.54 -4.54
CA LEU A 313 34.71 11.34 -5.85
C LEU A 313 35.60 10.38 -6.64
N ARG A 314 35.29 9.08 -6.60
CA ARG A 314 35.97 8.08 -7.43
C ARG A 314 35.48 8.26 -8.87
N GLU A 315 36.39 8.17 -9.83
CA GLU A 315 36.01 8.21 -11.24
C GLU A 315 35.09 7.02 -11.54
N SER A 316 33.81 7.33 -11.81
CA SER A 316 32.89 6.35 -12.37
C SER A 316 33.16 6.27 -13.87
N ALA A 317 33.31 5.05 -14.38
CA ALA A 317 33.64 4.74 -15.77
C ALA A 317 32.71 5.36 -16.83
N ASP A 318 31.52 5.85 -16.44
CA ASP A 318 30.43 6.15 -17.38
C ASP A 318 30.36 7.61 -17.88
N LEU A 319 30.94 8.59 -17.18
CA LEU A 319 30.81 10.01 -17.55
C LEU A 319 32.09 10.81 -17.25
N THR A 320 32.63 11.49 -18.27
CA THR A 320 33.76 12.40 -18.12
C THR A 320 33.37 13.65 -17.31
N LYS A 321 34.36 14.31 -16.66
CA LYS A 321 34.14 15.58 -15.94
C LYS A 321 33.50 16.66 -16.83
N ALA A 322 33.80 16.64 -18.13
CA ALA A 322 33.21 17.55 -19.12
C ALA A 322 31.70 17.27 -19.34
N GLN A 323 31.30 16.00 -19.44
CA GLN A 323 29.89 15.61 -19.60
C GLN A 323 29.05 15.89 -18.34
N LEU A 324 29.61 15.66 -17.15
CA LEU A 324 28.95 16.01 -15.88
C LEU A 324 28.70 17.51 -15.75
N LYS A 325 29.67 18.33 -16.15
CA LYS A 325 29.53 19.80 -16.15
C LYS A 325 28.49 20.27 -17.17
N ALA A 326 28.50 19.68 -18.36
CA ALA A 326 27.51 19.96 -19.41
C ALA A 326 26.07 19.59 -19.00
N MET A 327 25.84 18.54 -18.19
CA MET A 327 24.51 18.22 -17.66
C MET A 327 23.96 19.28 -16.70
N MET A 328 24.83 19.92 -15.90
CA MET A 328 24.42 21.01 -15.01
C MET A 328 24.26 22.36 -15.70
N ASP A 329 25.01 22.57 -16.78
CA ASP A 329 24.98 23.80 -17.57
C ASP A 329 23.98 23.71 -18.75
N ARG A 330 23.29 22.56 -18.91
CA ARG A 330 22.18 22.42 -19.85
C ARG A 330 21.13 23.49 -19.54
N LYS A 331 20.84 24.31 -20.55
CA LYS A 331 19.86 25.38 -20.40
C LYS A 331 18.49 24.77 -20.20
N ALA A 332 17.69 25.42 -19.36
CA ALA A 332 16.30 25.03 -19.11
C ALA A 332 15.46 25.01 -20.40
N GLU A 333 15.91 25.71 -21.45
CA GLU A 333 15.30 25.73 -22.79
C GLU A 333 15.41 24.40 -23.56
N GLU A 334 16.39 23.53 -23.22
CA GLU A 334 16.55 22.20 -23.85
C GLU A 334 15.65 21.13 -23.22
N LEU A 335 15.00 21.45 -22.10
CA LEU A 335 14.17 20.55 -21.30
C LEU A 335 12.69 20.93 -21.43
N PRO A 336 11.75 19.99 -21.19
CA PRO A 336 10.34 20.32 -21.14
C PRO A 336 10.06 21.41 -20.08
N GLY A 337 8.96 22.14 -20.24
CA GLY A 337 8.53 23.14 -19.26
C GLY A 337 8.36 22.53 -17.86
N LEU A 338 8.66 23.30 -16.80
CA LEU A 338 8.58 22.82 -15.42
C LEU A 338 7.16 22.36 -15.08
N LEU A 339 6.15 23.14 -15.47
CA LEU A 339 4.74 22.78 -15.26
C LEU A 339 4.39 21.47 -15.98
N SER A 340 4.76 21.33 -17.26
CA SER A 340 4.55 20.08 -18.02
C SER A 340 5.26 18.88 -17.41
N SER A 341 6.40 19.09 -16.75
CA SER A 341 7.18 18.04 -16.11
C SER A 341 6.56 17.56 -14.79
N VAL A 342 5.96 18.47 -14.03
CA VAL A 342 5.36 18.19 -12.71
C VAL A 342 3.90 17.72 -12.83
N LEU A 343 3.20 18.10 -13.91
CA LEU A 343 1.79 17.75 -14.15
C LEU A 343 1.49 16.25 -14.03
N PRO A 344 2.26 15.32 -14.63
CA PRO A 344 1.99 13.88 -14.48
C PRO A 344 2.01 13.36 -13.04
N ILE A 345 2.69 14.06 -12.13
CA ILE A 345 2.75 13.72 -10.70
C ILE A 345 1.56 14.37 -9.97
N LEU A 346 1.25 15.62 -10.31
CA LEU A 346 0.17 16.39 -9.68
C LEU A 346 -1.23 15.96 -10.10
N ILE A 347 -1.44 15.57 -11.37
CA ILE A 347 -2.74 15.13 -11.89
C ILE A 347 -3.34 14.01 -11.03
N PRO A 348 -2.68 12.86 -10.83
CA PRO A 348 -3.27 11.78 -10.05
C PRO A 348 -3.44 12.20 -8.58
N LEU A 349 -2.53 12.99 -8.03
CA LEU A 349 -2.63 13.52 -6.67
C LEU A 349 -3.89 14.36 -6.47
N PHE A 350 -4.15 15.35 -7.34
CA PHE A 350 -5.30 16.24 -7.23
C PHE A 350 -6.62 15.54 -7.54
N LEU A 351 -6.64 14.65 -8.53
CA LEU A 351 -7.84 13.89 -8.88
C LEU A 351 -8.26 12.95 -7.74
N LEU A 352 -7.30 12.22 -7.15
CA LEU A 352 -7.56 11.33 -6.02
C LEU A 352 -7.93 12.11 -4.76
N ALA A 353 -7.13 13.11 -4.37
CA ALA A 353 -7.40 13.90 -3.18
C ALA A 353 -8.73 14.65 -3.30
N GLY A 354 -9.04 15.20 -4.48
CA GLY A 354 -10.32 15.85 -4.76
C GLY A 354 -11.50 14.88 -4.61
N GLY A 355 -11.38 13.66 -5.13
CA GLY A 355 -12.41 12.62 -4.98
C GLY A 355 -12.64 12.21 -3.52
N THR A 356 -11.55 12.01 -2.75
CA THR A 356 -11.64 11.67 -1.32
C THR A 356 -12.25 12.82 -0.52
N VAL A 357 -11.78 14.06 -0.70
CA VAL A 357 -12.29 15.24 0.01
C VAL A 357 -13.76 15.48 -0.30
N PHE A 358 -14.16 15.35 -1.56
CA PHE A 358 -15.56 15.45 -1.95
C PHE A 358 -16.40 14.38 -1.24
N SER A 359 -15.94 13.12 -1.25
CA SER A 359 -16.64 12.03 -0.56
C SER A 359 -16.77 12.29 0.94
N LEU A 360 -15.75 12.82 1.60
CA LEU A 360 -15.76 13.10 3.04
C LEU A 360 -16.65 14.29 3.40
N LEU A 361 -16.58 15.40 2.67
CA LEU A 361 -17.36 16.61 2.96
C LEU A 361 -18.86 16.38 2.73
N PHE A 362 -19.22 15.50 1.80
CA PHE A 362 -20.60 15.34 1.35
C PHE A 362 -21.23 14.00 1.74
N ALA A 363 -20.52 13.14 2.49
CA ALA A 363 -21.06 11.87 3.01
C ALA A 363 -22.30 12.05 3.91
N ASN A 364 -22.41 13.18 4.61
CA ASN A 364 -23.41 13.42 5.65
C ASN A 364 -24.52 14.42 5.26
N MET A 365 -24.62 14.82 3.98
CA MET A 365 -25.70 15.73 3.54
C MET A 365 -26.97 14.95 3.19
N GLU A 366 -28.06 15.19 3.93
CA GLU A 366 -29.37 14.57 3.71
C GLU A 366 -30.07 15.03 2.41
N VAL A 367 -29.78 16.25 1.97
CA VAL A 367 -30.32 16.82 0.72
C VAL A 367 -29.14 17.22 -0.15
N GLN A 368 -28.86 16.41 -1.18
CA GLN A 368 -27.85 16.78 -2.17
C GLN A 368 -28.41 17.88 -3.09
N PRO A 369 -27.70 19.02 -3.25
CA PRO A 369 -28.11 20.07 -4.18
C PRO A 369 -28.26 19.54 -5.60
N ALA A 370 -29.19 20.09 -6.40
CA ALA A 370 -29.41 19.63 -7.78
C ALA A 370 -28.16 19.72 -8.68
N TRP A 371 -27.28 20.71 -8.44
CA TRP A 371 -25.99 20.84 -9.12
C TRP A 371 -24.98 19.75 -8.71
N MET A 372 -25.15 19.14 -7.55
CA MET A 372 -24.28 18.08 -7.07
C MET A 372 -24.60 16.74 -7.74
N LEU A 373 -25.88 16.46 -8.01
CA LEU A 373 -26.31 15.26 -8.72
C LEU A 373 -25.78 15.16 -10.15
N THR A 374 -25.49 16.31 -10.80
CA THR A 374 -24.91 16.35 -12.14
C THR A 374 -23.38 16.25 -12.15
N ILE A 375 -22.70 16.65 -11.07
CA ILE A 375 -21.23 16.67 -11.00
C ILE A 375 -20.68 15.43 -10.25
N ASP A 376 -21.48 14.80 -9.37
CA ASP A 376 -21.11 13.58 -8.63
C ASP A 376 -20.63 12.43 -9.53
N PRO A 377 -21.29 12.10 -10.67
CA PRO A 377 -20.77 11.08 -11.58
C PRO A 377 -19.40 11.42 -12.15
N LEU A 378 -19.18 12.70 -12.50
CA LEU A 378 -17.90 13.16 -13.04
C LEU A 378 -16.80 13.09 -11.98
N ILE A 379 -17.10 13.50 -10.75
CA ILE A 379 -16.15 13.45 -9.63
C ILE A 379 -15.82 12.01 -9.25
N ARG A 380 -16.78 11.09 -9.27
CA ARG A 380 -16.53 9.66 -9.03
C ARG A 380 -15.67 9.03 -10.11
N VAL A 381 -15.89 9.40 -11.37
CA VAL A 381 -15.07 8.93 -12.51
C VAL A 381 -13.65 9.50 -12.39
N LEU A 382 -13.50 10.79 -12.12
CA LEU A 382 -12.20 11.45 -11.99
C LEU A 382 -11.44 11.04 -10.73
N GLY A 383 -12.15 10.81 -9.62
CA GLY A 383 -11.61 10.30 -8.37
C GLY A 383 -11.31 8.80 -8.39
N ASN A 384 -11.69 8.09 -9.45
CA ASN A 384 -11.30 6.71 -9.62
C ASN A 384 -9.80 6.61 -9.90
N LYS A 385 -9.09 5.83 -9.08
CA LYS A 385 -7.64 5.67 -9.16
C LYS A 385 -7.11 5.18 -10.51
N ASP A 386 -7.82 4.28 -11.18
CA ASP A 386 -7.38 3.70 -12.45
C ASP A 386 -7.49 4.77 -13.56
N ILE A 387 -8.54 5.59 -13.51
CA ILE A 387 -8.75 6.71 -14.43
C ILE A 387 -7.72 7.82 -14.17
N ALA A 388 -7.54 8.22 -12.91
CA ALA A 388 -6.58 9.26 -12.52
C ALA A 388 -5.15 8.93 -13.00
N LEU A 389 -4.70 7.69 -12.83
CA LEU A 389 -3.38 7.24 -13.29
C LEU A 389 -3.31 7.05 -14.80
N THR A 390 -4.39 6.62 -15.46
CA THR A 390 -4.44 6.54 -16.93
C THR A 390 -4.29 7.92 -17.56
N VAL A 391 -4.97 8.94 -17.02
CA VAL A 391 -4.81 10.33 -17.47
C VAL A 391 -3.36 10.77 -17.28
N ALA A 392 -2.76 10.50 -16.11
CA ALA A 392 -1.35 10.80 -15.87
C ALA A 392 -0.40 10.12 -16.88
N ALA A 393 -0.67 8.86 -17.22
CA ALA A 393 0.11 8.08 -18.20
C ALA A 393 -0.01 8.68 -19.60
N VAL A 394 -1.21 9.06 -20.04
CA VAL A 394 -1.44 9.73 -21.34
C VAL A 394 -0.67 11.04 -21.41
N PHE A 395 -0.74 11.88 -20.36
CA PHE A 395 0.04 13.12 -20.31
C PHE A 395 1.54 12.87 -20.36
N SER A 396 2.03 11.82 -19.68
CA SER A 396 3.46 11.45 -19.70
C SER A 396 3.92 10.96 -21.08
N ILE A 397 3.10 10.17 -21.76
CA ILE A 397 3.38 9.70 -23.12
C ILE A 397 3.41 10.88 -24.09
N VAL A 398 2.46 11.81 -24.01
CA VAL A 398 2.44 13.03 -24.83
C VAL A 398 3.68 13.88 -24.57
N LEU A 399 4.10 14.01 -23.31
CA LEU A 399 5.32 14.72 -22.93
C LEU A 399 6.56 14.09 -23.55
N LEU A 400 6.67 12.75 -23.52
CA LEU A 400 7.75 12.02 -24.17
C LEU A 400 7.70 12.17 -25.70
N ALA A 401 6.53 12.00 -26.32
CA ALA A 401 6.38 12.08 -27.77
C ALA A 401 6.68 13.49 -28.33
N ARG A 402 6.48 14.55 -27.54
CA ARG A 402 6.80 15.93 -27.91
C ARG A 402 8.28 16.30 -27.74
N ARG A 403 9.10 15.43 -27.14
CA ARG A 403 10.53 15.69 -26.98
C ARG A 403 11.23 15.66 -28.35
N PRO A 404 12.03 16.69 -28.71
CA PRO A 404 12.80 16.69 -29.95
C PRO A 404 13.65 15.43 -30.10
N GLY A 405 13.59 14.80 -31.27
CA GLY A 405 14.30 13.55 -31.56
C GLY A 405 13.58 12.26 -31.15
N SER A 406 12.38 12.34 -30.58
CA SER A 406 11.58 11.15 -30.26
C SER A 406 10.90 10.60 -31.51
N THR A 407 11.13 9.32 -31.80
CA THR A 407 10.40 8.58 -32.84
C THR A 407 9.27 7.76 -32.22
N LYS A 408 8.30 7.36 -33.03
CA LYS A 408 7.19 6.49 -32.58
C LYS A 408 7.73 5.18 -32.00
N GLU A 409 8.79 4.64 -32.60
CA GLU A 409 9.46 3.40 -32.18
C GLU A 409 10.13 3.57 -30.81
N SER A 410 10.82 4.69 -30.58
CA SER A 410 11.47 4.98 -29.29
C SER A 410 10.45 5.13 -28.14
N VAL A 411 9.32 5.78 -28.41
CA VAL A 411 8.20 5.89 -27.46
C VAL A 411 7.62 4.50 -27.17
N ALA A 412 7.36 3.69 -28.22
CA ALA A 412 6.81 2.34 -28.07
C ALA A 412 7.74 1.42 -27.25
N GLN A 413 9.05 1.45 -27.52
CA GLN A 413 10.05 0.68 -26.75
C GLN A 413 10.09 1.11 -25.28
N SER A 414 9.97 2.41 -25.00
CA SER A 414 9.91 2.92 -23.63
C SER A 414 8.69 2.40 -22.89
N ILE A 415 7.52 2.41 -23.53
CA ILE A 415 6.27 1.88 -22.96
C ILE A 415 6.37 0.35 -22.75
N GLN A 416 6.92 -0.39 -23.72
CA GLN A 416 7.12 -1.84 -23.61
C GLN A 416 8.04 -2.20 -22.42
N GLY A 417 9.14 -1.48 -22.25
CA GLY A 417 10.03 -1.66 -21.10
C GLY A 417 9.30 -1.39 -19.77
N ALA A 418 8.53 -0.31 -19.69
CA ALA A 418 7.74 0.02 -18.50
C ALA A 418 6.71 -1.07 -18.16
N ILE A 419 6.04 -1.64 -19.17
CA ILE A 419 5.06 -2.72 -18.98
C ILE A 419 5.76 -4.01 -18.52
N ALA A 420 6.95 -4.32 -19.06
CA ALA A 420 7.72 -5.49 -18.62
C ALA A 420 8.11 -5.39 -17.14
N ASP A 421 8.61 -4.22 -16.72
CA ASP A 421 8.95 -3.94 -15.32
C ASP A 421 7.71 -4.02 -14.42
N ALA A 422 6.60 -3.42 -14.86
CA ALA A 422 5.32 -3.50 -14.15
C ALA A 422 4.81 -4.94 -14.02
N GLY A 423 4.98 -5.77 -15.05
CA GLY A 423 4.51 -7.16 -15.08
C GLY A 423 5.09 -7.99 -13.95
N VAL A 424 6.40 -7.90 -13.71
CA VAL A 424 7.06 -8.59 -12.59
C VAL A 424 6.46 -8.15 -11.25
N ILE A 425 6.19 -6.86 -11.09
CA ILE A 425 5.66 -6.31 -9.84
C ILE A 425 4.21 -6.71 -9.62
N VAL A 426 3.38 -6.67 -10.67
CA VAL A 426 1.99 -7.17 -10.62
C VAL A 426 1.99 -8.64 -10.21
N LEU A 427 2.84 -9.48 -10.79
CA LEU A 427 2.93 -10.91 -10.44
C LEU A 427 3.25 -11.11 -8.95
N ILE A 428 4.30 -10.44 -8.43
CA ILE A 428 4.67 -10.52 -7.02
C ILE A 428 3.53 -10.06 -6.11
N THR A 429 2.88 -8.97 -6.47
CA THR A 429 1.82 -8.36 -5.66
C THR A 429 0.57 -9.25 -5.63
N CYS A 430 0.19 -9.81 -6.76
CA CYS A 430 -0.91 -10.78 -6.85
C CYS A 430 -0.60 -12.08 -6.10
N ALA A 431 0.65 -12.55 -6.11
CA ALA A 431 1.07 -13.71 -5.31
C ALA A 431 1.00 -13.42 -3.80
N GLY A 432 1.34 -12.21 -3.37
CA GLY A 432 1.18 -11.77 -1.99
C GLY A 432 -0.29 -11.67 -1.55
N GLY A 433 -1.15 -11.15 -2.43
CA GLY A 433 -2.60 -11.12 -2.21
C GLY A 433 -3.20 -12.52 -2.16
N ALA A 434 -2.70 -13.46 -2.97
CA ALA A 434 -3.07 -14.88 -2.87
C ALA A 434 -2.70 -15.47 -1.52
N PHE A 435 -1.49 -15.20 -1.02
CA PHE A 435 -1.01 -15.65 0.29
C PHE A 435 -1.87 -15.10 1.44
N GLY A 436 -2.11 -13.79 1.45
CA GLY A 436 -3.00 -13.16 2.45
C GLY A 436 -4.44 -13.67 2.36
N HIS A 437 -4.94 -13.92 1.15
CA HIS A 437 -6.28 -14.48 0.93
C HIS A 437 -6.42 -15.89 1.53
N VAL A 438 -5.47 -16.80 1.27
CA VAL A 438 -5.55 -18.15 1.84
C VAL A 438 -5.33 -18.15 3.36
N LEU A 439 -4.50 -17.24 3.88
CA LEU A 439 -4.35 -17.05 5.32
C LEU A 439 -5.65 -16.60 5.99
N ARG A 440 -6.39 -15.66 5.40
CA ARG A 440 -7.72 -15.26 5.90
C ARG A 440 -8.66 -16.46 6.04
N GLN A 441 -8.66 -17.34 5.03
CA GLN A 441 -9.48 -18.56 5.02
C GLN A 441 -9.12 -19.58 6.10
N THR A 442 -7.95 -19.46 6.75
CA THR A 442 -7.61 -20.33 7.90
C THR A 442 -8.36 -19.95 9.18
N GLY A 443 -8.99 -18.77 9.23
CA GLY A 443 -9.60 -18.25 10.47
C GLY A 443 -8.58 -17.64 11.43
N ILE A 444 -7.35 -17.37 10.99
CA ILE A 444 -6.26 -16.79 11.81
C ILE A 444 -6.67 -15.52 12.56
N ALA A 445 -7.53 -14.71 11.95
CA ALA A 445 -8.15 -13.53 12.52
C ALA A 445 -8.67 -13.75 13.96
N GLY A 446 -9.57 -14.72 14.16
CA GLY A 446 -10.18 -14.97 15.46
C GLY A 446 -9.24 -15.63 16.47
N SER A 447 -8.29 -16.45 16.02
CA SER A 447 -7.29 -17.05 16.92
C SER A 447 -6.33 -16.01 17.50
N ILE A 448 -5.98 -15.01 16.69
CA ILE A 448 -5.04 -13.95 17.08
C ILE A 448 -5.74 -12.87 17.93
N GLU A 449 -7.00 -12.54 17.65
CA GLU A 449 -7.80 -11.61 18.46
C GLU A 449 -7.82 -12.02 19.95
N ASN A 450 -7.92 -13.32 20.23
CA ASN A 450 -7.92 -13.86 21.59
C ASN A 450 -6.51 -13.96 22.22
N SER A 451 -5.44 -13.85 21.42
CA SER A 451 -4.06 -14.11 21.85
C SER A 451 -3.20 -12.84 21.99
N LEU A 452 -3.52 -11.75 21.26
CA LEU A 452 -2.83 -10.49 21.48
C LEU A 452 -3.38 -9.80 22.73
N PRO A 453 -2.53 -9.47 23.72
CA PRO A 453 -2.95 -8.57 24.78
C PRO A 453 -3.42 -7.24 24.16
N ALA A 454 -4.40 -6.60 24.81
CA ALA A 454 -5.01 -5.32 24.44
C ALA A 454 -4.04 -4.12 24.47
N THR A 455 -2.76 -4.30 24.15
CA THR A 455 -1.86 -3.20 23.84
C THR A 455 -2.17 -2.67 22.45
N GLU A 456 -2.96 -1.61 22.43
CA GLU A 456 -3.44 -0.85 21.26
C GLU A 456 -2.38 -0.72 20.15
N SER A 457 -1.12 -0.39 20.49
CA SER A 457 -0.04 -0.16 19.52
C SER A 457 0.69 -1.40 19.00
N GLY A 458 0.39 -2.60 19.50
CA GLY A 458 1.18 -3.81 19.24
C GLY A 458 1.23 -4.18 17.76
N LEU A 459 0.13 -3.98 17.02
CA LEU A 459 0.02 -4.43 15.64
C LEU A 459 0.88 -3.61 14.67
N MET A 460 1.08 -2.31 14.93
CA MET A 460 2.01 -1.47 14.17
C MET A 460 3.45 -1.96 14.33
N ILE A 461 3.85 -2.29 15.56
CA ILE A 461 5.19 -2.79 15.87
C ILE A 461 5.41 -4.16 15.23
N VAL A 462 4.42 -5.06 15.34
CA VAL A 462 4.48 -6.38 14.70
C VAL A 462 4.63 -6.24 13.18
N GLY A 463 3.84 -5.39 12.53
CA GLY A 463 3.95 -5.16 11.09
C GLY A 463 5.30 -4.57 10.68
N PHE A 464 5.81 -3.59 11.45
CA PHE A 464 7.15 -3.04 11.26
C PHE A 464 8.24 -4.12 11.38
N LEU A 465 8.20 -4.94 12.42
CA LEU A 465 9.20 -5.97 12.69
C LEU A 465 9.18 -7.10 11.67
N ILE A 466 7.99 -7.60 11.30
CA ILE A 466 7.86 -8.61 10.24
C ILE A 466 8.43 -8.06 8.93
N CYS A 467 8.06 -6.84 8.56
CA CYS A 467 8.59 -6.20 7.36
C CYS A 467 10.11 -6.06 7.44
N MET A 468 10.66 -5.62 8.58
CA MET A 468 12.10 -5.48 8.79
C MET A 468 12.84 -6.81 8.66
N ILE A 469 12.34 -7.87 9.29
CA ILE A 469 12.97 -9.20 9.25
C ILE A 469 12.97 -9.73 7.81
N VAL A 470 11.82 -9.70 7.14
CA VAL A 470 11.71 -10.16 5.75
C VAL A 470 12.59 -9.33 4.83
N ARG A 471 12.64 -8.01 5.03
CA ARG A 471 13.48 -7.11 4.23
C ARG A 471 14.97 -7.40 4.43
N THR A 472 15.38 -7.56 5.68
CA THR A 472 16.76 -7.89 6.04
C THR A 472 17.17 -9.22 5.45
N ALA A 473 16.25 -10.18 5.36
CA ALA A 473 16.48 -11.47 4.73
C ALA A 473 16.55 -11.39 3.18
N GLN A 474 15.59 -10.71 2.56
CA GLN A 474 15.29 -10.85 1.14
C GLN A 474 15.84 -9.74 0.24
N GLY A 475 16.08 -8.54 0.76
CA GLY A 475 16.68 -7.46 -0.02
C GLY A 475 15.71 -6.53 -0.78
N SER A 476 14.43 -6.87 -0.96
CA SER A 476 13.44 -6.01 -1.64
C SER A 476 12.44 -5.39 -0.66
N SER A 477 12.31 -4.07 -0.73
CA SER A 477 11.35 -3.32 0.10
C SER A 477 9.91 -3.70 -0.23
N THR A 478 9.58 -3.82 -1.52
CA THR A 478 8.22 -4.15 -2.01
C THR A 478 7.77 -5.53 -1.56
N VAL A 479 8.62 -6.55 -1.72
CA VAL A 479 8.32 -7.93 -1.31
C VAL A 479 8.12 -8.02 0.20
N ALA A 480 8.96 -7.35 0.98
CA ALA A 480 8.86 -7.35 2.43
C ALA A 480 7.54 -6.72 2.93
N MET A 481 7.16 -5.57 2.36
CA MET A 481 5.88 -4.91 2.65
C MET A 481 4.68 -5.80 2.31
N ILE A 482 4.68 -6.41 1.12
CA ILE A 482 3.63 -7.32 0.64
C ILE A 482 3.50 -8.54 1.57
N THR A 483 4.62 -9.10 1.99
CA THR A 483 4.65 -10.25 2.91
C THR A 483 4.12 -9.85 4.29
N ALA A 484 4.57 -8.71 4.83
CA ALA A 484 4.16 -8.23 6.14
C ALA A 484 2.66 -7.92 6.20
N VAL A 485 2.11 -7.22 5.21
CA VAL A 485 0.67 -6.93 5.19
C VAL A 485 -0.18 -8.17 4.97
N GLY A 486 0.30 -9.16 4.20
CA GLY A 486 -0.37 -10.45 4.05
C GLY A 486 -0.59 -11.18 5.38
N VAL A 487 0.29 -10.93 6.37
CA VAL A 487 0.16 -11.45 7.74
C VAL A 487 -0.67 -10.54 8.64
N VAL A 488 -0.45 -9.22 8.56
CA VAL A 488 -1.02 -8.24 9.49
C VAL A 488 -2.46 -7.86 9.13
N ALA A 489 -2.82 -7.78 7.85
CA ALA A 489 -4.15 -7.34 7.43
C ALA A 489 -5.29 -8.23 7.95
N PRO A 490 -5.20 -9.57 7.93
CA PRO A 490 -6.22 -10.44 8.53
C PRO A 490 -6.44 -10.15 10.02
N ILE A 491 -5.38 -9.81 10.75
CA ILE A 491 -5.40 -9.50 12.19
C ILE A 491 -6.01 -8.12 12.41
N ALA A 492 -5.60 -7.13 11.62
CA ALA A 492 -6.10 -5.77 11.69
C ALA A 492 -7.61 -5.71 11.41
N ALA A 493 -8.10 -6.52 10.48
CA ALA A 493 -9.52 -6.57 10.14
C ALA A 493 -10.40 -7.20 11.23
N ALA A 494 -9.82 -8.05 12.09
CA ALA A 494 -10.51 -8.70 13.20
C ALA A 494 -10.44 -7.90 14.50
N SER A 495 -9.41 -7.07 14.65
CA SER A 495 -9.18 -6.27 15.86
C SER A 495 -10.07 -5.03 15.88
N ALA A 496 -10.65 -4.71 17.03
CA ALA A 496 -11.28 -3.40 17.27
C ALA A 496 -10.18 -2.33 17.44
N LEU A 497 -9.65 -1.81 16.34
CA LEU A 497 -8.59 -0.80 16.36
C LEU A 497 -9.13 0.55 16.88
N THR A 498 -8.41 1.14 17.84
CA THR A 498 -8.69 2.49 18.36
C THR A 498 -8.11 3.61 17.49
N TYR A 499 -7.45 3.26 16.38
CA TYR A 499 -6.87 4.18 15.41
C TYR A 499 -7.09 3.67 13.98
N HIS A 500 -6.98 4.57 13.01
CA HIS A 500 -7.15 4.25 11.61
C HIS A 500 -6.02 3.34 11.07
N PRO A 501 -6.33 2.29 10.27
CA PRO A 501 -5.33 1.33 9.76
C PRO A 501 -4.18 1.93 8.93
N VAL A 502 -4.29 3.20 8.53
CA VAL A 502 -3.21 3.95 7.84
C VAL A 502 -1.91 3.98 8.64
N TYR A 503 -1.97 4.00 9.98
CA TYR A 503 -0.78 3.95 10.83
C TYR A 503 -0.03 2.62 10.72
N ILE A 504 -0.76 1.50 10.58
CA ILE A 504 -0.18 0.18 10.33
C ILE A 504 0.47 0.16 8.94
N ALA A 505 -0.21 0.73 7.94
CA ALA A 505 0.31 0.80 6.58
C ALA A 505 1.67 1.53 6.52
N ILE A 506 1.74 2.71 7.17
CA ILE A 506 2.96 3.51 7.23
C ILE A 506 4.03 2.81 8.08
N ALA A 507 3.67 2.18 9.19
CA ALA A 507 4.62 1.42 10.01
C ALA A 507 5.26 0.26 9.23
N ILE A 508 4.49 -0.48 8.44
CA ILE A 508 5.00 -1.50 7.51
C ILE A 508 5.94 -0.85 6.48
N GLY A 509 5.55 0.28 5.90
CA GLY A 509 6.40 1.06 4.98
C GLY A 509 7.75 1.46 5.58
N CYS A 510 7.75 1.99 6.81
CA CYS A 510 8.97 2.30 7.56
C CYS A 510 9.80 1.04 7.86
N GLY A 511 9.15 -0.09 8.17
CA GLY A 511 9.81 -1.37 8.42
C GLY A 511 10.56 -1.93 7.20
N SER A 512 10.32 -1.42 5.99
CA SER A 512 11.02 -1.84 4.77
C SER A 512 12.40 -1.20 4.57
N LYS A 513 12.85 -0.33 5.49
CA LYS A 513 14.09 0.46 5.37
C LYS A 513 15.28 0.05 6.23
N PRO A 514 15.12 -0.48 7.46
CA PRO A 514 16.26 -0.89 8.26
C PRO A 514 17.11 -1.94 7.53
N ILE A 515 18.41 -1.95 7.84
CA ILE A 515 19.34 -3.03 7.50
C ILE A 515 19.39 -3.34 5.99
N SER A 516 19.65 -2.31 5.19
CA SER A 516 20.09 -2.48 3.81
C SER A 516 21.54 -2.98 3.79
N TRP A 517 21.77 -4.18 3.27
CA TRP A 517 23.09 -4.84 3.16
C TRP A 517 23.20 -5.58 1.82
N MET A 518 24.22 -6.42 1.62
CA MET A 518 24.59 -6.97 0.30
C MET A 518 23.52 -7.81 -0.42
N ASN A 519 22.42 -8.17 0.24
CA ASN A 519 21.29 -8.84 -0.40
C ASN A 519 20.32 -7.88 -1.12
N ASP A 520 20.49 -6.58 -0.94
CA ASP A 520 19.63 -5.52 -1.46
C ASP A 520 20.15 -4.99 -2.80
N SER A 521 19.33 -4.98 -3.84
CA SER A 521 19.71 -4.38 -5.13
C SER A 521 20.02 -2.89 -4.99
N GLY A 522 19.26 -2.18 -4.14
CA GLY A 522 19.50 -0.79 -3.82
C GLY A 522 20.86 -0.56 -3.16
N PHE A 523 21.37 -1.52 -2.39
CA PHE A 523 22.71 -1.43 -1.80
C PHE A 523 23.79 -1.36 -2.88
N TRP A 524 23.67 -2.21 -3.90
CA TRP A 524 24.61 -2.29 -5.01
C TRP A 524 24.49 -1.11 -5.96
N VAL A 525 23.27 -0.70 -6.31
CA VAL A 525 23.03 0.48 -7.15
C VAL A 525 23.63 1.71 -6.47
N ILE A 526 23.37 1.91 -5.17
CA ILE A 526 23.93 3.03 -4.42
C ILE A 526 25.45 2.98 -4.41
N SER A 527 26.05 1.88 -3.95
CA SER A 527 27.50 1.76 -3.79
C SER A 527 28.25 1.91 -5.11
N LYS A 528 27.82 1.24 -6.18
CA LYS A 528 28.49 1.29 -7.49
C LYS A 528 28.40 2.67 -8.13
N MET A 529 27.22 3.29 -8.14
CA MET A 529 27.03 4.59 -8.79
C MET A 529 27.67 5.74 -8.01
N SER A 530 27.64 5.68 -6.68
CA SER A 530 28.29 6.68 -5.81
C SER A 530 29.81 6.50 -5.73
N GLY A 531 30.30 5.30 -6.05
CA GLY A 531 31.70 4.93 -5.87
C GLY A 531 32.02 4.58 -4.41
N MET A 532 31.04 4.28 -3.57
CA MET A 532 31.25 3.88 -2.17
C MET A 532 31.67 2.41 -2.07
N THR A 533 32.53 2.10 -1.11
CA THR A 533 32.78 0.71 -0.68
C THR A 533 31.61 0.17 0.13
N GLU A 534 31.56 -1.16 0.28
CA GLU A 534 30.57 -1.84 1.10
C GLU A 534 30.63 -1.37 2.57
N SER A 535 31.83 -1.19 3.13
CA SER A 535 31.99 -0.70 4.51
C SER A 535 31.51 0.74 4.66
N GLU A 536 31.78 1.62 3.70
CA GLU A 536 31.29 3.01 3.73
C GLU A 536 29.77 3.03 3.67
N MET A 537 29.17 2.16 2.86
CA MET A 537 27.73 2.03 2.73
C MET A 537 27.09 1.58 4.05
N LEU A 538 27.60 0.51 4.66
CA LEU A 538 27.11 -0.01 5.94
C LEU A 538 27.20 1.03 7.07
N LYS A 539 28.26 1.83 7.11
CA LYS A 539 28.46 2.87 8.14
C LYS A 539 27.60 4.11 7.94
N THR A 540 27.11 4.36 6.73
CA THR A 540 26.42 5.61 6.37
C THR A 540 24.94 5.37 6.06
N ASN A 541 24.66 4.72 4.93
CA ASN A 541 23.31 4.51 4.40
C ASN A 541 22.50 3.53 5.25
N THR A 542 23.08 2.42 5.68
CA THR A 542 22.35 1.41 6.47
C THR A 542 21.92 1.99 7.82
N VAL A 543 22.80 2.74 8.48
CA VAL A 543 22.49 3.45 9.73
C VAL A 543 21.41 4.51 9.51
N MET A 544 21.50 5.26 8.40
CA MET A 544 20.48 6.23 8.02
C MET A 544 19.11 5.58 7.86
N GLY A 545 19.04 4.44 7.17
CA GLY A 545 17.80 3.68 6.98
C GLY A 545 17.17 3.24 8.31
N ILE A 546 17.98 2.80 9.28
CA ILE A 546 17.51 2.45 10.63
C ILE A 546 16.94 3.68 11.35
N ILE A 547 17.65 4.81 11.35
CA ILE A 547 17.21 6.05 11.99
C ILE A 547 15.87 6.51 11.41
N MET A 548 15.76 6.52 10.09
CA MET A 548 14.56 6.97 9.38
C MET A 548 13.37 6.02 9.62
N ALA A 549 13.62 4.72 9.66
CA ALA A 549 12.61 3.71 9.97
C ALA A 549 12.07 3.84 11.39
N VAL A 550 12.97 3.95 12.38
CA VAL A 550 12.60 4.10 13.79
C VAL A 550 11.87 5.42 14.02
N THR A 551 12.33 6.51 13.40
CA THR A 551 11.64 7.80 13.46
C THR A 551 10.21 7.67 12.92
N GLY A 552 10.03 7.01 11.78
CA GLY A 552 8.70 6.79 11.21
C GLY A 552 7.79 5.96 12.10
N LEU A 553 8.32 4.90 12.72
CA LEU A 553 7.57 4.10 13.70
C LEU A 553 7.14 4.95 14.91
N ILE A 554 8.05 5.75 15.47
CA ILE A 554 7.73 6.65 16.60
C ILE A 554 6.66 7.66 16.21
N VAL A 555 6.77 8.27 15.03
CA VAL A 555 5.75 9.22 14.53
C VAL A 555 4.40 8.54 14.37
N CYS A 556 4.34 7.29 13.89
CA CYS A 556 3.08 6.53 13.85
C CYS A 556 2.51 6.23 15.23
N LEU A 557 3.35 5.83 16.19
CA LEU A 557 2.94 5.53 17.57
C LEU A 557 2.43 6.77 18.32
N ILE A 558 2.98 7.94 18.01
CA ILE A 558 2.51 9.22 18.56
C ILE A 558 1.25 9.67 17.81
N GLY A 559 1.28 9.63 16.48
CA GLY A 559 0.19 10.06 15.61
C GLY A 559 -1.10 9.29 15.90
N SER A 560 -1.03 7.97 16.05
CA SER A 560 -2.19 7.14 16.40
C SER A 560 -2.84 7.49 17.75
N ARG A 561 -2.10 8.06 18.70
CA ARG A 561 -2.64 8.50 20.00
C ARG A 561 -3.19 9.91 19.98
N ILE A 562 -2.52 10.82 19.27
CA ILE A 562 -2.91 12.24 19.24
C ILE A 562 -4.03 12.47 18.21
N PHE A 563 -3.95 11.80 17.06
CA PHE A 563 -4.89 11.92 15.95
C PHE A 563 -5.31 10.51 15.50
N PRO A 564 -6.20 9.81 16.22
CA PRO A 564 -6.53 8.42 15.90
C PRO A 564 -7.24 8.25 14.54
N LEU A 565 -7.86 9.31 13.99
CA LEU A 565 -8.51 9.34 12.67
C LEU A 565 -9.65 8.31 12.50
N VAL A 566 -10.33 7.93 13.59
CA VAL A 566 -11.49 7.01 13.60
C VAL A 566 -12.79 7.74 13.85
#